data_AF-A0AAW8DGM9-F1
#
_entry.id   AF-A0AAW8DGM9-F1
#
_cell.length_a   1.000
_cell.length_b   1.000
_cell.length_c   1.000
_cell.angle_alpha   90.00
_cell.angle_beta   90.00
_cell.angle_gamma   90.00
#
_symmetry.space_group_name_H-M   'P 1'
#
loop_
_entity.id
_entity.type
_entity.pdbx_description
1 polymer ?
#
loop_
_entity_poly.entity_id
_entity_poly.type
_entity_poly.pdbx_seq_one_letter_code
_entity_poly.pdbx_strand_id
1 'polypeptide(L)' 'MGRGRQKAKATKQARDIKYYSPNTDYSALQRELTGPSSRATSRFADDPPEPDYSAYEDKYAQDLEDDDDEVDTRRIG' A
#
# COMPACT_ATOMS: atom_id res chain seq x y z
N MET A 1 10.80 34.75 -22.98
CA MET A 1 9.45 35.13 -22.47
C MET A 1 8.46 33.95 -22.33
N GLY A 2 8.89 32.67 -22.30
CA GLY A 2 7.97 31.51 -22.36
C GLY A 2 7.81 30.65 -21.10
N ARG A 3 8.62 30.87 -20.05
CA ARG A 3 8.66 29.99 -18.86
C ARG A 3 7.42 30.09 -17.97
N GLY A 4 6.81 31.27 -17.85
CA GLY A 4 5.62 31.48 -17.00
C GLY A 4 4.39 30.69 -17.47
N ARG A 5 4.20 30.59 -18.79
CA ARG A 5 3.10 29.79 -19.38
C ARG A 5 3.31 28.30 -19.17
N GLN A 6 4.55 27.82 -19.31
CA GLN A 6 4.91 26.43 -19.04
C GLN A 6 4.69 26.09 -17.56
N LYS A 7 5.14 26.95 -16.64
CA LYS A 7 4.93 26.77 -15.19
C LYS A 7 3.44 26.72 -14.84
N ALA A 8 2.64 27.62 -15.41
CA ALA A 8 1.19 27.61 -15.18
C ALA A 8 0.52 26.32 -15.68
N LYS A 9 0.89 25.84 -16.88
CA LYS A 9 0.39 24.56 -17.43
C LYS A 9 0.79 23.37 -16.56
N ALA A 10 2.04 23.32 -16.11
CA ALA A 10 2.54 22.26 -15.25
C ALA A 10 1.81 22.23 -13.90
N THR A 11 1.61 23.38 -13.24
CA THR A 11 0.86 23.45 -11.98
C THR A 11 -0.58 23.01 -12.15
N LYS A 12 -1.23 23.37 -13.27
CA LYS A 12 -2.59 22.91 -13.58
C LYS A 12 -2.63 21.39 -13.72
N GLN A 13 -1.77 20.83 -14.57
CA GLN A 13 -1.70 19.37 -14.77
C GLN A 13 -1.38 18.62 -13.48
N ALA A 14 -0.46 19.12 -12.65
CA ALA A 14 -0.13 18.49 -11.38
C ALA A 14 -1.32 18.47 -10.41
N ARG A 15 -2.13 19.53 -10.38
CA ARG A 15 -3.37 19.55 -9.60
C ARG A 15 -4.40 18.60 -10.15
N ASP A 16 -4.57 18.57 -11.47
CA ASP A 16 -5.46 17.64 -12.13
C ASP A 16 -5.07 16.20 -11.75
N ILE A 17 -3.79 15.82 -11.83
CA ILE A 17 -3.30 14.49 -11.40
C ILE A 17 -3.50 14.25 -9.91
N LYS A 18 -3.16 15.22 -9.04
CA LYS A 18 -3.23 15.07 -7.58
C LYS A 18 -4.65 14.82 -7.10
N TYR A 19 -5.63 15.46 -7.73
CA TYR A 19 -7.04 15.38 -7.34
C TYR A 19 -7.89 14.58 -8.34
N TYR A 20 -7.24 13.87 -9.28
CA TYR A 20 -7.93 13.00 -10.22
C TYR A 20 -8.33 11.71 -9.50
N SER A 21 -9.62 11.55 -9.29
CA SER A 21 -10.21 10.26 -8.98
C SER A 21 -10.77 9.68 -10.27
N PRO A 22 -10.18 8.64 -10.86
CA PRO A 22 -10.77 7.97 -12.00
C PRO A 22 -12.14 7.40 -11.61
N ASN A 23 -13.11 7.51 -12.52
CA ASN A 23 -14.37 6.80 -12.36
C ASN A 23 -14.12 5.31 -12.63
N THR A 24 -14.38 4.47 -11.63
CA THR A 24 -14.30 3.03 -11.76
C THR A 24 -15.61 2.48 -12.31
N ASP A 25 -15.54 1.67 -13.37
CA ASP A 25 -16.71 0.95 -13.88
C ASP A 25 -17.02 -0.25 -12.99
N TYR A 26 -17.92 -0.04 -12.03
CA TYR A 26 -18.37 -1.08 -11.10
C TYR A 26 -19.10 -2.23 -11.79
N SER A 27 -19.72 -2.00 -12.95
CA SER A 27 -20.44 -3.05 -13.70
C SER A 27 -19.49 -4.05 -14.33
N ALA A 28 -18.36 -3.58 -14.86
CA ALA A 28 -17.28 -4.41 -15.38
C ALA A 28 -16.62 -5.22 -14.26
N LEU A 29 -16.33 -4.58 -13.12
CA LEU A 29 -15.74 -5.24 -11.94
C LEU A 29 -16.64 -6.36 -11.40
N GLN A 30 -17.93 -6.08 -11.26
CA GLN A 30 -18.89 -7.08 -10.79
C GLN A 30 -18.91 -8.30 -11.72
N ARG A 31 -18.92 -8.08 -13.05
CA ARG A 31 -18.91 -9.16 -14.04
C ARG A 31 -17.67 -10.05 -13.93
N GLU A 32 -16.51 -9.47 -13.62
CA GLU A 32 -15.27 -10.22 -13.39
C GLU A 32 -15.35 -11.07 -12.12
N LEU A 33 -15.86 -10.50 -11.03
CA LEU A 33 -16.05 -11.20 -9.75
C LEU A 33 -17.09 -12.32 -9.83
N THR A 34 -18.20 -12.10 -10.55
CA THR A 34 -19.28 -13.08 -10.71
C THR A 34 -19.10 -14.01 -11.91
N GLY A 35 -18.01 -13.86 -12.68
CA GLY A 35 -17.61 -14.80 -13.72
C GLY A 35 -17.50 -16.23 -13.17
N PRO A 36 -17.56 -17.27 -14.02
CA PRO A 36 -17.86 -18.65 -13.60
C PRO A 36 -16.99 -19.10 -12.43
N SER A 37 -17.63 -19.10 -11.25
CA SER A 37 -17.11 -19.53 -9.94
C SER A 37 -16.61 -20.98 -9.92
N SER A 38 -16.88 -21.75 -10.98
CA SER A 38 -16.42 -23.13 -11.16
C SER A 38 -14.90 -23.30 -11.22
N ARG A 39 -14.12 -22.23 -11.38
CA ARG A 39 -12.63 -22.26 -11.29
C ARG A 39 -12.07 -21.74 -9.96
N ALA A 40 -12.91 -21.16 -9.10
CA ALA A 40 -12.47 -20.64 -7.79
C ALA A 40 -12.57 -21.72 -6.70
N THR A 41 -13.57 -22.61 -6.77
CA THR A 41 -13.72 -23.70 -5.78
C THR A 41 -12.57 -24.71 -5.78
N SER A 42 -11.79 -24.78 -6.86
CA SER A 42 -10.61 -25.65 -6.94
C SER A 42 -9.30 -25.00 -6.49
N ARG A 43 -9.29 -23.70 -6.17
CA ARG A 43 -8.08 -22.96 -5.73
C ARG A 43 -7.95 -22.83 -4.23
N PHE A 44 -9.03 -23.04 -3.48
CA PHE A 44 -9.03 -22.98 -2.01
C PHE A 44 -8.88 -24.36 -1.35
N ALA A 45 -8.68 -25.42 -2.14
CA ALA A 45 -8.45 -26.77 -1.61
C ALA A 45 -7.00 -26.99 -1.15
N ASP A 46 -6.11 -26.03 -1.42
CA ASP A 46 -4.66 -26.14 -1.22
C ASP A 46 -4.15 -24.82 -0.62
N ASP A 47 -4.74 -24.41 0.51
CA ASP A 47 -4.20 -23.28 1.27
C ASP A 47 -2.87 -23.76 1.88
N PRO A 48 -1.72 -23.18 1.48
CA PRO A 48 -0.45 -23.57 2.06
C PRO A 48 -0.48 -23.33 3.57
N PRO A 49 0.24 -24.14 4.37
CA PRO A 49 0.32 -23.89 5.80
C PRO A 49 0.73 -22.44 6.05
N GLU A 50 0.01 -21.77 6.95
CA GLU A 50 0.33 -20.41 7.40
C GLU A 50 1.83 -20.33 7.73
N PRO A 51 2.56 -19.33 7.20
CA PRO A 51 3.96 -19.19 7.49
C PRO A 51 4.16 -18.96 8.99
N ASP A 52 5.22 -19.54 9.55
CA ASP A 52 5.56 -19.35 10.95
C ASP A 52 6.03 -17.91 11.19
N TYR A 53 5.16 -17.10 11.79
CA TYR A 53 5.43 -15.69 12.07
C TYR A 53 6.34 -15.47 13.29
N SER A 54 6.61 -16.51 14.10
CA SER A 54 7.45 -16.37 15.29
C SER A 54 8.87 -15.91 14.96
N ALA A 55 9.41 -16.35 13.81
CA ALA A 55 10.73 -15.96 13.35
C ALA A 55 10.84 -14.44 13.03
N TYR A 56 9.72 -13.80 12.67
CA TYR A 56 9.66 -12.35 12.49
C TYR A 56 9.52 -11.63 13.82
N GLU A 57 8.76 -12.19 14.76
CA GLU A 57 8.60 -11.65 16.11
C GLU A 57 9.96 -11.55 16.82
N ASP A 58 10.77 -12.60 16.79
CA ASP A 58 12.12 -12.61 17.37
C ASP A 58 13.04 -11.55 16.74
N LYS A 59 12.98 -11.38 15.41
CA LYS A 59 13.80 -10.39 14.68
C LYS A 59 13.45 -8.95 15.09
N TYR A 60 12.15 -8.64 15.21
CA TYR A 60 11.71 -7.30 15.55
C TYR A 60 11.70 -7.04 17.07
N ALA A 61 11.66 -8.09 17.89
CA ALA A 61 11.89 -7.97 19.33
C ALA A 61 13.29 -7.41 19.62
N GLN A 62 14.31 -7.92 18.91
CA GLN A 62 15.68 -7.39 19.03
C GLN A 62 15.77 -5.91 18.59
N ASP A 63 15.11 -5.53 17.50
CA ASP A 63 15.09 -4.14 17.01
C ASP A 63 14.33 -3.19 17.97
N LEU A 64 13.36 -3.69 18.74
CA LEU A 64 12.60 -2.92 19.73
C LEU A 64 13.36 -2.76 21.06
N GLU A 65 14.10 -3.78 21.48
CA GLU A 65 14.96 -3.70 22.68
C GLU A 65 16.03 -2.62 22.54
N ASP A 66 16.62 -2.45 21.34
CA ASP A 66 17.61 -1.40 21.06
C ASP A 66 17.01 0.03 21.03
N ASP A 67 15.71 0.19 20.78
CA ASP A 67 15.02 1.50 20.68
C ASP A 67 14.56 2.02 22.07
N ASP A 68 14.32 1.12 23.03
CA ASP A 68 13.98 1.47 24.42
C ASP A 68 15.18 2.03 25.22
N ASP A 69 16.41 1.71 24.83
CA ASP A 69 17.63 2.25 25.44
C ASP A 69 17.98 3.68 24.94
N GLU A 70 17.41 4.14 23.82
CA GLU A 70 17.71 5.46 23.22
C GLU A 70 16.75 6.58 23.69
N VAL A 71 15.62 6.25 24.33
CA VAL A 71 14.66 7.27 24.79
C VAL A 71 15.07 7.96 26.10
N ASP A 72 15.92 7.34 26.92
CA ASP A 72 16.35 7.91 28.21
C ASP A 72 17.49 8.94 28.06
N THR A 73 18.28 8.86 26.99
CA THR A 73 19.45 9.75 26.79
C THR A 73 19.12 11.06 26.07
N ARG A 74 17.96 11.16 25.40
CA ARG A 74 17.56 12.34 24.60
C ARG A 74 16.85 13.44 25.39
N ARG A 75 16.66 13.28 26.71
CA ARG A 75 15.96 14.23 27.58
C ARG A 75 16.85 14.95 28.61
N ILE A 76 18.13 15.16 28.30
CA ILE A 76 18.99 16.05 29.10
C ILE A 76 19.86 16.87 28.15
N GLY A 77 19.51 18.15 27.98
CA GLY A 77 20.22 19.13 27.16
C GLY A 77 19.44 20.42 27.02
#